data_AF-A0A0F8ZA15-F1
#
_entry.id   AF-A0A0F8ZA15-F1
#
_cell.length_a   1.000
_cell.length_b   1.000
_cell.length_c   1.000
_cell.angle_alpha   90.00
_cell.angle_beta   90.00
_cell.angle_gamma   90.00
#
_symmetry.space_group_name_H-M   'P 1'
#
loop_
_entity.id
_entity.type
_entity.pdbx_description
1 polymer ?
#
loop_
_entity_poly.entity_id
_entity_poly.type
_entity_poly.pdbx_seq_one_letter_code
_entity_poly.pdbx_strand_id
1 'polypeptide(L)'
;MKGELENTVKELPFKRISIIQPSLLVGERNNEFRLAEKLGSVLLPILCWLPRLRKYRPITGKQVAAKMCALSTKPSVGVEYFKLDELFYT
;
A
#
# COMPACT_ATOMS: atom_id res chain seq x y z
N MET A 1 7.82 -11.39 -12.64
CA MET A 1 6.41 -10.97 -12.81
C MET A 1 6.13 -9.48 -12.53
N LYS A 2 6.31 -8.91 -11.32
CA LYS A 2 5.96 -7.47 -11.11
C LYS A 2 6.86 -6.48 -11.89
N GLY A 3 8.17 -6.73 -11.97
CA GLY A 3 9.10 -5.84 -12.68
C GLY A 3 8.94 -5.86 -14.21
N GLU A 4 8.55 -7.00 -14.79
CA GLU A 4 8.28 -7.12 -16.22
C GLU A 4 7.03 -6.32 -16.61
N LEU A 5 5.96 -6.41 -15.82
CA LEU A 5 4.74 -5.64 -16.04
C LEU A 5 5.00 -4.14 -16.02
N GLU A 6 5.77 -3.64 -15.04
CA GLU A 6 6.11 -2.23 -14.96
C GLU A 6 6.88 -1.76 -16.22
N ASN A 7 7.76 -2.59 -16.75
CA ASN A 7 8.50 -2.27 -17.97
C ASN A 7 7.58 -2.23 -19.19
N THR A 8 6.70 -3.22 -19.35
CA THR A 8 5.73 -3.24 -20.46
C THR A 8 4.74 -2.07 -20.40
N VAL A 9 4.28 -1.68 -19.20
CA VAL A 9 3.36 -0.54 -19.05
C VAL A 9 4.01 0.78 -19.47
N LYS A 10 5.32 0.96 -19.24
CA LYS A 10 6.06 2.17 -19.66
C LYS A 10 6.15 2.33 -21.17
N GLU A 11 6.08 1.23 -21.92
CA GLU A 11 6.15 1.25 -23.38
C GLU A 11 4.83 1.69 -24.02
N LEU A 12 3.74 1.75 -23.25
CA LEU A 12 2.44 2.19 -23.74
C LEU A 12 2.44 3.71 -23.95
N PRO A 13 1.73 4.22 -24.98
CA PRO A 13 1.75 5.64 -25.36
C PRO A 13 0.85 6.50 -24.45
N PHE A 14 0.88 6.28 -23.15
CA PHE A 14 0.19 7.12 -22.18
C PHE A 14 0.98 8.39 -21.92
N LYS A 15 0.29 9.53 -21.92
CA LYS A 15 0.89 10.83 -21.54
C LYS A 15 1.39 10.84 -20.09
N ARG A 16 0.78 10.01 -19.24
CA ARG A 16 1.12 9.88 -17.83
C ARG A 16 0.94 8.44 -17.36
N ILE A 17 1.91 7.95 -16.60
CA ILE A 17 1.89 6.63 -15.96
C ILE A 17 2.24 6.84 -14.48
N SER A 18 1.36 6.42 -13.59
CA SER A 18 1.60 6.46 -12.15
C SER A 18 1.71 5.03 -11.61
N ILE A 19 2.90 4.66 -11.13
CA ILE A 19 3.20 3.33 -10.58
C ILE A 19 3.14 3.42 -9.06
N ILE A 20 2.11 2.84 -8.45
CA ILE A 20 1.95 2.78 -6.98
C ILE A 20 2.47 1.44 -6.47
N GLN A 21 3.49 1.49 -5.62
CA GLN A 21 4.11 0.30 -5.01
C GLN A 21 3.79 0.25 -3.51
N PRO A 22 2.62 -0.30 -3.12
CA PRO A 22 2.30 -0.41 -1.72
C PRO A 22 3.17 -1.47 -1.02
N SER A 23 3.40 -1.26 0.28
CA SER A 23 3.83 -2.29 1.21
C SER A 23 2.68 -3.27 1.49
N LEU A 24 2.73 -4.01 2.60
CA LEU A 24 1.73 -5.01 2.94
C LEU A 24 0.33 -4.38 3.04
N LEU A 25 -0.54 -4.68 2.06
CA LEU A 25 -1.95 -4.31 2.09
C LEU A 25 -2.65 -5.17 3.14
N VAL A 26 -3.23 -4.51 4.13
CA VAL A 26 -4.04 -5.14 5.16
C VAL A 26 -5.44 -4.58 5.03
N GLY A 27 -6.39 -5.42 4.66
CA GLY A 27 -7.79 -5.04 4.55
C GLY A 27 -8.63 -6.01 5.36
N GLU A 28 -9.80 -5.54 5.80
CA GLU A 28 -10.84 -6.41 6.32
C GLU A 28 -11.28 -7.36 5.21
N ARG A 29 -10.61 -8.51 5.12
CA ARG A 29 -11.24 -9.67 4.52
C ARG A 29 -12.30 -10.08 5.53
N ASN A 30 -13.58 -9.96 5.16
CA ASN A 30 -14.75 -10.36 5.96
C ASN A 30 -14.76 -11.85 6.40
N ASN A 31 -13.62 -12.55 6.32
CA ASN A 31 -13.41 -13.93 6.70
C ASN A 31 -12.29 -14.11 7.77
N GLU A 32 -11.62 -13.03 8.22
CA GLU A 32 -10.52 -13.09 9.22
C GLU A 32 -10.94 -12.77 10.67
N PHE A 33 -12.13 -12.22 10.90
CA PHE A 33 -12.61 -11.89 12.24
C PHE A 33 -12.58 -13.10 13.21
N ARG A 34 -12.82 -14.32 12.72
CA ARG A 34 -12.86 -15.54 13.57
C ARG A 34 -11.51 -16.03 14.08
N LEU A 35 -10.41 -15.72 13.39
CA LEU A 35 -9.05 -16.10 13.81
C LEU A 35 -8.40 -14.99 14.64
N ALA A 36 -8.65 -13.72 14.27
CA ALA A 36 -8.18 -12.55 15.01
C ALA A 36 -8.85 -12.40 16.39
N GLU A 37 -10.14 -12.73 16.53
CA GLU A 37 -10.82 -12.70 17.84
C GLU A 37 -10.24 -13.73 18.83
N LYS A 38 -9.73 -14.86 18.33
CA LYS A 38 -9.15 -15.91 19.20
C LYS A 38 -7.68 -15.69 19.56
N LEU A 39 -6.88 -15.09 18.67
CA LEU A 39 -5.44 -14.85 18.89
C LEU A 39 -5.12 -13.42 19.37
N GLY A 40 -5.92 -12.44 18.95
CA GLY A 40 -5.69 -11.02 19.20
C GLY A 40 -5.97 -10.58 20.64
N SER A 41 -6.87 -11.27 21.34
CA SER A 41 -7.20 -10.95 22.74
C SER A 41 -6.04 -11.17 23.71
N VAL A 42 -5.04 -11.98 23.35
CA VAL A 42 -3.91 -12.31 24.24
C VAL A 42 -2.56 -11.79 23.74
N LEU A 43 -2.31 -11.75 22.42
CA LEU A 43 -0.97 -11.47 21.87
C LEU A 43 -0.73 -10.01 21.44
N LEU A 44 -1.78 -9.25 21.12
CA LEU A 44 -1.66 -7.88 20.61
C LEU A 44 -1.00 -6.86 21.57
N PRO A 45 -1.27 -6.84 22.88
CA PRO A 45 -0.68 -5.82 23.74
C PRO A 45 0.84 -5.95 23.91
N ILE A 46 1.41 -7.15 23.70
CA ILE A 46 2.85 -7.42 23.89
C ILE A 46 3.67 -7.04 22.64
N LEU A 47 3.11 -7.23 21.45
CA LEU A 47 3.82 -7.00 20.19
C LEU A 47 3.85 -5.51 19.77
N CYS A 48 2.94 -4.69 20.30
CA CYS A 48 2.89 -3.25 20.06
C CYS A 48 4.05 -2.45 20.67
N TRP A 49 4.91 -3.06 21.49
CA TRP A 49 6.04 -2.37 22.14
C TRP A 49 7.36 -2.41 21.35
N LEU A 50 7.41 -3.06 20.16
CA LEU A 50 8.61 -3.09 19.33
C LEU A 50 8.66 -1.94 18.29
N PRO A 51 9.54 -0.92 18.44
CA PRO A 51 9.67 0.18 17.49
C PRO A 51 10.24 -0.23 16.12
N ARG A 52 10.83 -1.43 16.01
CA ARG A 52 11.54 -1.92 14.81
C ARG A 52 10.62 -2.43 13.69
N LEU A 53 9.32 -2.60 13.97
CA LEU A 53 8.32 -3.07 12.98
C LEU A 53 7.56 -1.92 12.29
N ARG A 54 7.96 -0.66 12.51
CA ARG A 54 7.32 0.53 11.90
C ARG A 54 7.30 0.53 10.37
N LYS A 55 8.25 -0.14 9.70
CA LYS A 55 8.33 -0.25 8.24
C LYS A 55 7.30 -1.21 7.63
N TYR A 56 6.69 -2.07 8.45
CA TYR A 56 5.66 -3.03 8.04
C TYR A 56 4.27 -2.63 8.52
N ARG A 57 4.04 -1.33 8.75
CA ARG A 57 2.73 -0.89 9.22
C ARG A 57 1.67 -1.29 8.19
N PRO A 58 0.61 -1.98 8.64
CA PRO A 58 -0.49 -2.37 7.77
C PRO A 58 -1.09 -1.12 7.14
N ILE A 59 -1.13 -1.04 5.81
CA ILE A 59 -1.88 -0.01 5.09
C ILE A 59 -3.17 -0.58 4.53
N THR A 60 -4.26 0.15 4.71
CA THR A 60 -5.55 -0.29 4.20
C THR A 60 -5.67 -0.08 2.69
N GLY A 61 -6.37 -1.00 2.01
CA GLY A 61 -6.72 -0.83 0.60
C GLY A 61 -7.50 0.47 0.36
N LYS A 62 -8.32 0.90 1.34
CA LYS A 62 -9.05 2.17 1.32
C LYS A 62 -8.10 3.38 1.25
N GLN A 63 -7.03 3.39 2.04
CA GLN A 63 -6.03 4.47 2.01
C GLN A 63 -5.29 4.53 0.67
N VAL A 64 -4.95 3.37 0.10
CA VAL A 64 -4.31 3.31 -1.22
C VAL A 64 -5.26 3.82 -2.30
N ALA A 65 -6.51 3.37 -2.33
CA ALA A 65 -7.51 3.83 -3.30
C ALA A 65 -7.75 5.34 -3.23
N ALA A 66 -7.88 5.90 -2.01
CA ALA A 66 -8.05 7.33 -1.82
C ALA A 66 -6.85 8.13 -2.39
N LYS A 67 -5.62 7.65 -2.18
CA LYS A 67 -4.43 8.28 -2.78
C LYS A 67 -4.38 8.14 -4.28
N MET A 68 -4.77 6.99 -4.84
CA MET A 68 -4.82 6.81 -6.30
C MET A 68 -5.77 7.83 -6.94
N CYS A 69 -6.97 8.03 -6.38
CA CYS A 69 -7.91 9.06 -6.85
C CYS A 69 -7.35 10.48 -6.72
N ALA A 70 -6.66 10.78 -5.62
CA ALA A 70 -6.04 12.09 -5.44
C ALA A 70 -4.87 12.33 -6.40
N LEU A 71 -4.15 11.29 -6.82
CA LEU A 71 -3.06 11.38 -7.78
C LEU A 71 -3.59 11.54 -9.20
N SER A 72 -4.69 10.87 -9.56
CA SER A 72 -5.25 10.93 -10.91
C SER A 72 -5.73 12.33 -11.31
N THR A 73 -6.10 13.17 -10.34
CA THR A 73 -6.57 14.56 -10.60
C THR A 73 -5.43 15.57 -10.70
N LYS A 74 -4.20 15.22 -10.30
CA LYS A 74 -3.05 16.11 -10.38
C LYS A 74 -2.49 16.15 -11.82
N PRO A 75 -2.19 17.34 -12.37
CA PRO A 75 -1.51 17.42 -13.66
C PRO A 75 -0.07 16.91 -13.51
N SER A 76 0.33 15.98 -14.38
CA SER A 76 1.68 15.45 -14.47
C SER A 76 1.87 14.76 -15.82
N VAL A 77 3.12 14.64 -16.27
CA VAL A 77 3.52 14.06 -17.55
C VAL A 77 4.69 13.10 -17.30
N GLY A 78 4.68 11.96 -17.99
CA GLY A 78 5.71 10.93 -17.86
C GLY A 78 5.41 9.88 -16.81
N VAL A 79 6.44 9.19 -16.34
CA VAL A 79 6.34 8.04 -15.42
C VAL A 79 6.71 8.47 -14.00
N GLU A 80 5.78 8.31 -13.07
CA GLU A 80 5.98 8.63 -11.64
C GLU A 80 5.89 7.38 -10.78
N TYR A 81 6.78 7.30 -9.80
CA TYR A 81 6.81 6.23 -8.80
C TYR A 81 6.32 6.74 -7.46
N PHE A 82 5.41 6.00 -6.85
CA PHE A 82 4.87 6.33 -5.54
C PHE A 82 5.06 5.15 -4.58
N LYS A 83 6.15 5.21 -3.81
CA LYS A 83 6.47 4.23 -2.76
C LYS A 83 5.83 4.62 -1.44
N LEU A 84 5.46 3.62 -0.65
CA LEU A 84 4.65 3.86 0.55
C LEU A 84 5.39 4.62 1.66
N ASP A 85 6.71 4.39 1.81
CA ASP A 85 7.55 5.15 2.74
C ASP A 85 7.52 6.65 2.43
N GLU A 86 7.48 7.04 1.15
CA GLU A 86 7.44 8.44 0.71
C GLU A 86 6.02 9.05 0.71
N LEU A 87 4.98 8.22 0.58
CA LEU A 87 3.59 8.68 0.47
C LEU A 87 2.86 8.88 1.81
N PHE A 88 3.28 8.17 2.86
CA PHE A 88 2.52 8.10 4.12
C PHE A 88 3.36 8.34 5.38
N TYR A 89 4.69 8.36 5.30
CA TYR A 89 5.55 8.56 6.47
C TYR A 89 6.62 9.62 6.15
N THR A 90 6.25 10.88 6.37
CA THR A 90 7.18 12.02 6.52
C THR A 90 7.24 12.42 7.98
#